data_AF-A0A957N611-F1
#
_entry.id   AF-A0A957N611-F1
#
_cell.length_a   1.000
_cell.length_b   1.000
_cell.length_c   1.000
_cell.angle_alpha   90.00
_cell.angle_beta   90.00
_cell.angle_gamma   90.00
#
_symmetry.space_group_name_H-M   'P 1'
#
loop_
_entity.id
_entity.type
_entity.pdbx_description
1 polymer ?
#
loop_
_entity_poly.entity_id
_entity_poly.type
_entity_poly.pdbx_seq_one_letter_code
_entity_poly.pdbx_strand_id
1 'polypeptide(L)' 'NIVGEPAALEAATVNAAGTYAQLPQPDSRAIDAGVCRLDVDQRGQARPAGDGCDIGAVEFSADDAVTPPLRFVHLPLVFR' A
#
# COMPACT_ATOMS: atom_id res chain seq x y z
N ASN A 1 -14.20 0.61 10.26
CA ASN A 1 -13.76 0.39 11.68
C ASN A 1 -13.21 -1.03 11.80
N ILE A 2 -11.89 -1.15 11.96
CA ILE A 2 -11.08 -2.40 11.92
C ILE A 2 -10.83 -3.00 13.32
N VAL A 3 -11.63 -2.63 14.32
CA VAL A 3 -11.45 -3.07 15.71
C VAL A 3 -11.64 -4.59 15.85
N GLY A 4 -10.67 -5.23 16.50
CA GLY A 4 -10.73 -6.66 16.86
C GLY A 4 -10.35 -7.63 15.75
N GLU A 5 -10.07 -7.14 14.54
CA GLU A 5 -9.72 -7.96 13.38
C GLU A 5 -8.36 -7.55 12.80
N PRO A 6 -7.63 -8.46 12.13
CA PRO A 6 -6.44 -8.09 11.37
C PRO A 6 -6.78 -7.03 10.32
N ALA A 7 -5.91 -6.03 10.20
CA ALA A 7 -6.08 -4.99 9.18
C ALA A 7 -5.74 -5.46 7.76
N ALA A 8 -5.30 -6.73 7.57
CA ALA A 8 -4.85 -7.30 6.30
C ALA A 8 -3.89 -6.34 5.58
N LEU A 9 -2.65 -6.25 6.09
CA LEU A 9 -1.60 -5.39 5.54
C LEU A 9 -0.49 -6.27 4.97
N GLU A 10 0.10 -5.83 3.86
CA GLU A 10 1.36 -6.37 3.36
C GLU A 10 2.51 -6.09 4.35
N ALA A 11 3.63 -6.79 4.16
CA ALA A 11 4.83 -6.55 4.95
C ALA A 11 5.31 -5.09 4.79
N ALA A 12 5.79 -4.50 5.90
CA ALA A 12 6.34 -3.15 5.86
C ALA A 12 7.59 -3.10 4.98
N THR A 13 7.65 -2.12 4.08
CA THR A 13 8.80 -1.86 3.21
C THR A 13 9.25 -0.41 3.34
N VAL A 14 10.51 -0.12 3.01
CA VAL A 14 11.04 1.25 3.05
C VAL A 14 10.65 1.97 1.77
N ASN A 15 9.98 3.11 1.88
CA ASN A 15 9.60 3.96 0.75
C ASN A 15 10.76 4.86 0.28
N ALA A 16 10.55 5.62 -0.80
CA ALA A 16 11.56 6.52 -1.36
C ALA A 16 12.02 7.63 -0.38
N ALA A 17 11.22 7.97 0.62
CA ALA A 17 11.57 8.94 1.66
C ALA A 17 12.36 8.32 2.83
N GLY A 18 12.71 7.03 2.78
CA GLY A 18 13.48 6.35 3.82
C GLY A 18 12.66 5.98 5.06
N THR A 19 11.33 5.96 4.96
CA THR A 19 10.42 5.60 6.07
C THR A 19 9.69 4.30 5.75
N TYR A 20 9.23 3.59 6.79
CA TYR A 20 8.41 2.39 6.58
C TYR A 20 7.02 2.76 6.06
N ALA A 21 6.57 2.04 5.04
CA ALA A 21 5.23 2.08 4.48
C ALA A 21 4.60 0.67 4.55
N GLN A 22 3.31 0.59 4.85
CA GLN A 22 2.55 -0.65 4.92
C GLN A 22 1.31 -0.54 4.02
N LEU A 23 1.32 -1.29 2.93
CA LEU A 23 0.25 -1.29 1.94
C LEU A 23 -0.90 -2.20 2.42
N PRO A 24 -2.17 -1.77 2.36
CA PRO A 24 -3.31 -2.66 2.56
C PRO A 24 -3.32 -3.80 1.53
N GLN A 25 -3.72 -5.00 1.94
CA GLN A 25 -3.99 -6.09 1.01
C GLN A 25 -5.28 -5.79 0.22
N PRO A 26 -5.48 -6.38 -0.98
CA PRO A 26 -6.66 -6.10 -1.81
C PRO A 26 -8.02 -6.35 -1.13
N ASP A 27 -8.08 -7.19 -0.11
CA ASP A 27 -9.28 -7.52 0.67
C ASP A 27 -9.32 -6.79 2.03
N SER A 28 -8.44 -5.82 2.25
CA SER A 28 -8.36 -5.08 3.51
C SER A 28 -9.61 -4.24 3.78
N ARG A 29 -10.12 -4.36 4.99
CA ARG A 29 -11.18 -3.48 5.52
C ARG A 29 -10.73 -2.04 5.80
N ALA A 30 -9.45 -1.74 5.58
CA ALA A 30 -8.93 -0.38 5.63
C ALA A 30 -9.22 0.39 4.33
N ILE A 31 -9.49 -0.32 3.22
CA ILE A 31 -9.74 0.28 1.91
C ILE A 31 -11.07 1.04 1.91
N ASP A 32 -11.08 2.26 1.38
CA ASP A 32 -12.25 3.16 1.25
C ASP A 32 -12.98 3.46 2.58
N ALA A 33 -12.36 3.17 3.73
CA ALA A 33 -13.03 3.18 5.04
C ALA A 33 -12.73 4.42 5.89
N GLY A 34 -11.94 5.36 5.35
CA GLY A 34 -11.46 6.57 6.01
C GLY A 34 -12.13 7.86 5.53
N VAL A 35 -11.69 8.97 6.09
CA VAL A 35 -12.09 10.32 5.68
C VAL A 35 -10.90 11.02 5.09
N CYS A 36 -11.06 11.57 3.89
CA CYS A 36 -10.01 12.33 3.23
C CYS A 36 -9.74 13.64 3.97
N ARG A 37 -8.51 13.80 4.45
CA ARG A 37 -8.01 15.04 5.08
C ARG A 37 -6.71 15.54 4.48
N LEU A 38 -6.06 14.72 3.65
CA LEU A 38 -4.80 14.99 2.98
C LEU A 38 -4.98 14.65 1.51
N ASP A 39 -4.35 15.43 0.65
CA ASP A 39 -4.44 15.23 -0.81
C ASP A 39 -3.53 14.10 -1.31
N VAL A 40 -2.50 13.73 -0.54
CA VAL A 40 -1.54 12.68 -0.87
C VAL A 40 -1.23 11.78 0.33
N ASP A 41 -0.84 10.53 0.05
CA ASP A 41 -0.38 9.55 1.04
C ASP A 41 1.12 9.73 1.38
N GLN A 42 1.67 8.88 2.25
CA GLN A 42 3.09 8.93 2.65
C GLN A 42 4.07 8.72 1.49
N ARG A 43 3.64 8.08 0.41
CA ARG A 43 4.44 7.82 -0.81
C ARG A 43 4.32 8.98 -1.80
N GLY A 44 3.41 9.92 -1.55
CA GLY A 44 3.07 11.02 -2.48
C GLY A 44 1.98 10.64 -3.48
N GLN A 45 1.29 9.52 -3.30
CA GLN A 45 0.19 9.10 -4.18
C GLN A 45 -1.08 9.87 -3.84
N ALA A 46 -1.83 10.29 -4.86
CA ALA A 46 -3.06 11.05 -4.67
C ALA A 46 -4.13 10.29 -3.87
N ARG A 47 -4.93 11.03 -3.10
CA ARG A 47 -6.06 10.51 -2.32
C ARG A 47 -7.36 11.25 -2.68
N PRO A 48 -8.53 10.58 -2.70
CA PRO A 48 -8.70 9.14 -2.61
C PRO A 48 -8.31 8.43 -3.92
N ALA A 49 -7.92 7.17 -3.83
CA ALA A 49 -7.93 6.24 -4.95
C ALA A 49 -9.13 5.29 -4.80
N GLY A 50 -10.24 5.61 -5.46
CA GLY A 50 -11.49 4.85 -5.33
C GLY A 50 -12.63 5.68 -4.76
N ASP A 51 -13.50 5.05 -3.97
CA ASP A 51 -14.72 5.63 -3.44
C ASP A 51 -14.48 6.43 -2.14
N GLY A 52 -13.37 6.18 -1.46
CA GLY A 52 -13.00 6.84 -0.21
C GLY A 52 -11.50 6.80 0.02
N CYS A 53 -11.05 7.50 1.06
CA CYS A 53 -9.65 7.41 1.49
C CYS A 53 -9.46 6.17 2.36
N ASP A 54 -8.31 5.53 2.26
CA ASP A 54 -7.98 4.40 3.12
C ASP A 54 -7.68 4.82 4.56
N ILE A 55 -7.94 3.92 5.51
CA ILE A 55 -7.48 4.10 6.89
C ILE A 55 -5.97 3.82 6.94
N GLY A 56 -5.17 4.86 7.15
CA GLY A 56 -3.74 4.73 7.39
C GLY A 56 -2.88 5.67 6.54
N ALA A 57 -1.57 5.38 6.52
CA ALA A 57 -0.56 6.22 5.89
C ALA A 57 -0.44 6.01 4.38
N VAL A 58 -0.90 4.88 3.87
CA VAL A 58 -0.78 4.46 2.47
C VAL A 58 -2.18 4.34 1.87
N GLU A 59 -2.35 4.85 0.65
CA GLU A 59 -3.55 4.66 -0.17
C GLU A 59 -3.35 3.47 -1.11
N PHE A 60 -4.26 2.51 -1.09
CA PHE A 60 -4.30 1.38 -2.01
C PHE A 60 -4.90 1.81 -3.35
N SER A 61 -4.26 1.44 -4.44
CA SER A 61 -4.71 1.77 -5.80
C SER A 61 -4.65 0.55 -6.72
N ALA A 62 -5.23 0.68 -7.92
CA ALA A 62 -5.15 -0.38 -8.93
C ALA A 62 -3.71 -0.76 -9.29
N ASP A 63 -2.77 0.20 -9.25
CA ASP A 63 -1.36 -0.05 -9.53
C ASP A 63 -0.71 -0.97 -8.48
N ASP A 64 -1.16 -0.87 -7.23
CA ASP A 64 -0.72 -1.73 -6.13
C ASP A 64 -1.24 -3.18 -6.28
N ALA A 65 -2.43 -3.36 -6.86
CA ALA A 65 -3.00 -4.68 -7.13
C ALA A 65 -2.31 -5.41 -8.30
N VAL A 66 -1.77 -4.65 -9.26
CA VAL A 66 -1.15 -5.18 -10.49
C VAL A 66 0.35 -5.39 -10.33
N THR A 67 1.00 -4.66 -9.40
CA THR A 67 2.43 -4.83 -9.12
C THR A 67 2.60 -5.92 -8.06
N PRO A 68 2.91 -7.19 -8.40
CA PRO A 68 3.36 -8.12 -7.37
C PRO A 68 4.55 -7.47 -6.66
N PRO A 69 4.67 -7.57 -5.31
CA PRO A 69 5.82 -7.02 -4.62
C PRO A 69 7.05 -7.57 -5.33
N LEU A 70 8.01 -6.70 -5.61
CA LEU A 70 9.29 -7.09 -6.19
C LEU A 70 10.01 -8.01 -5.18
N ARG A 71 9.55 -9.26 -5.05
CA ARG A 71 10.40 -10.37 -4.68
C ARG A 71 11.42 -10.38 -5.79
N PHE A 72 12.66 -10.06 -5.45
CA PHE A 72 13.81 -10.33 -6.29
C PHE A 72 13.67 -11.77 -6.78
N VAL A 73 13.07 -11.97 -7.95
CA VAL A 73 13.32 -13.15 -8.73
C VAL A 73 14.80 -13.02 -9.00
N HIS A 74 15.57 -13.85 -8.30
CA HIS A 74 16.98 -14.01 -8.55
C HIS A 74 17.10 -14.46 -10.00
N LEU A 75 17.15 -13.49 -10.91
CA LEU A 75 17.50 -13.73 -12.29
C LEU A 75 18.91 -14.34 -12.18
N PRO A 76 19.14 -15.58 -12.64
CA PRO A 76 20.47 -16.13 -12.56
C PRO A 76 21.37 -15.16 -13.34
N LEU A 77 22.37 -14.61 -12.67
CA LEU A 77 23.42 -13.81 -13.29
C LEU A 77 24.12 -14.72 -14.30
N VAL A 78 23.64 -14.72 -15.55
CA VAL A 78 24.38 -15.31 -16.66
C VAL A 78 25.47 -14.30 -17.01
N PHE A 79 26.61 -14.41 -16.33
CA PHE A 79 27.85 -13.83 -16.81
C PHE A 79 28.25 -14.60 -18.07
N ARG A 80 28.26 -13.90 -19.21
CA ARG A 80 29.05 -14.28 -20.38
C ARG A 80 30.22 -13.32 -20.51
#